data_AF-A0A061H7X8-F1
#
_entry.id   AF-A0A061H7X8-F1
#
_cell.length_a   1.000
_cell.length_b   1.000
_cell.length_c   1.000
_cell.angle_alpha   90.00
_cell.angle_beta   90.00
_cell.angle_gamma   90.00
#
_symmetry.space_group_name_H-M   'P 1'
#
loop_
_entity.id
_entity.type
_entity.pdbx_description
1 polymer ?
#
loop_
_entity_poly.entity_id
_entity_poly.type
_entity_poly.pdbx_seq_one_letter_code
_entity_poly.pdbx_strand_id
1 'polypeptide(L)'
;MSKNSIMSGSFRQPYGPPPPAQGISRLWSWIPRSWSCRLFLLITLGEAAVNISIEGVLLARYRLHKQITTGTASVLEGAKSQALPVFVMVFAIAHAYQMLLAIDAVVNRNTILVISLLVFNLCFLVYSVIQIQEIRDVLGDGVLEGSAQTVPVQILTGAIPIVIGVAEIAFIILGWQMWKEFGWQIYKKIGADRGLKRAYLHYQIFLALLKFDFFIFIAFCIQLILVVQQIGLAERIITMVSAPFTLIILCFAMWSVRQELRWGMSLFTVGLAGAMTYFSYKLIRIWQGRTGLYQEVYKSLTTFSVLAILMILVTVAMTIRCTRNFDRGLKNAIGRHSREKQMARQQGLIVGYDGKALTPLGDGSTSVLHLQPRLSID
;
A
#
# COMPACT_ATOMS: atom_id res chain seq x y z
N MET A 1 -36.02 76.03 -14.33
CA MET A 1 -36.66 75.07 -15.26
C MET A 1 -35.57 74.15 -15.80
N SER A 2 -35.66 72.83 -15.55
CA SER A 2 -34.93 71.67 -16.11
C SER A 2 -33.38 71.69 -16.14
N LYS A 3 -32.62 70.95 -15.28
CA LYS A 3 -32.29 69.50 -15.23
C LYS A 3 -31.59 68.91 -16.47
N ASN A 4 -30.33 68.48 -16.27
CA ASN A 4 -29.59 67.30 -16.81
C ASN A 4 -28.10 67.46 -16.40
N SER A 5 -27.26 66.48 -16.04
CA SER A 5 -27.37 65.04 -15.82
C SER A 5 -26.01 64.62 -15.19
N ILE A 6 -25.98 64.05 -13.99
CA ILE A 6 -24.77 63.42 -13.42
C ILE A 6 -24.97 61.91 -13.47
N MET A 7 -24.16 61.23 -14.30
CA MET A 7 -24.06 59.78 -14.34
C MET A 7 -23.54 59.27 -13.00
N SER A 8 -24.35 58.53 -12.25
CA SER A 8 -23.86 57.68 -11.17
C SER A 8 -23.39 56.35 -11.76
N GLY A 9 -22.08 56.12 -11.69
CA GLY A 9 -21.50 54.82 -12.00
C GLY A 9 -21.99 53.78 -10.99
N SER A 10 -22.73 52.78 -11.47
CA SER A 10 -23.06 51.60 -10.68
C SER A 10 -21.77 50.82 -10.39
N PHE A 11 -21.26 50.92 -9.17
CA PHE A 11 -20.27 50.00 -8.64
C PHE A 11 -20.81 48.57 -8.76
N ARG A 12 -20.21 47.76 -9.64
CA ARG A 12 -20.43 46.31 -9.66
C ARG A 12 -19.89 45.76 -8.35
N GLN A 13 -20.77 45.18 -7.53
CA GLN A 13 -20.37 44.48 -6.32
C GLN A 13 -19.36 43.36 -6.67
N PRO A 14 -18.30 43.17 -5.87
CA PRO A 14 -17.41 42.03 -6.02
C PRO A 14 -18.19 40.76 -5.69
N TYR A 15 -18.06 39.74 -6.55
CA TYR A 15 -18.63 38.41 -6.36
C TYR A 15 -18.51 37.96 -4.91
N GLY A 16 -19.65 37.82 -4.22
CA GLY A 16 -19.71 37.18 -2.91
C GLY A 16 -19.22 35.74 -2.99
N PRO A 17 -18.75 35.17 -1.87
CA PRO A 17 -18.35 33.76 -1.84
C PRO A 17 -19.55 32.89 -2.29
N PRO A 18 -19.31 31.88 -3.16
CA PRO A 18 -20.39 31.01 -3.61
C PRO A 18 -21.05 30.32 -2.40
N PRO A 19 -22.38 30.09 -2.44
CA PRO A 19 -23.07 29.44 -1.34
C PRO A 19 -22.45 28.06 -1.05
N PRO A 20 -22.35 27.66 0.24
CA PRO A 20 -21.78 26.37 0.60
C PRO A 20 -22.57 25.25 -0.06
N ALA A 21 -21.88 24.39 -0.81
CA ALA A 21 -22.50 23.28 -1.53
C ALA A 21 -23.19 22.33 -0.53
N GLN A 22 -24.51 22.39 -0.47
CA GLN A 22 -25.35 21.39 0.19
C GLN A 22 -25.59 20.24 -0.82
N GLY A 23 -25.26 19.00 -0.45
CA GLY A 23 -25.75 17.83 -1.19
C GLY A 23 -24.80 16.64 -1.39
N ILE A 24 -23.52 16.69 -1.02
CA ILE A 24 -22.66 15.50 -0.96
C ILE A 24 -21.94 15.50 0.38
N SER A 25 -22.24 14.53 1.23
CA SER A 25 -21.49 14.36 2.48
C SER A 25 -20.01 14.20 2.13
N ARG A 26 -19.12 14.95 2.79
CA ARG A 26 -17.65 14.92 2.53
C ARG A 26 -17.10 13.49 2.51
N LEU A 27 -17.74 12.61 3.28
CA LEU A 27 -17.46 11.17 3.40
C LEU A 27 -17.63 10.37 2.10
N TRP A 28 -18.39 10.84 1.11
CA TRP A 28 -18.61 10.10 -0.16
C TRP A 28 -17.83 10.69 -1.34
N SER A 29 -17.12 11.81 -1.12
CA SER A 29 -16.37 12.51 -2.18
C SER A 29 -15.16 11.74 -2.73
N TRP A 30 -14.68 10.72 -2.02
CA TRP A 30 -13.52 9.89 -2.40
C TRP A 30 -13.89 8.63 -3.19
N ILE A 31 -15.18 8.30 -3.31
CA ILE A 31 -15.61 7.10 -4.04
C ILE A 31 -15.44 7.33 -5.55
N PRO A 32 -14.77 6.42 -6.27
CA PRO A 32 -14.61 6.53 -7.71
C PRO A 32 -15.95 6.54 -8.44
N ARG A 33 -16.06 7.37 -9.48
CA ARG A 33 -17.20 7.28 -10.43
C ARG A 33 -17.02 6.14 -11.44
N SER A 34 -15.77 5.78 -11.76
CA SER A 34 -15.44 4.70 -12.69
C SER A 34 -15.81 3.34 -12.09
N TRP A 35 -16.54 2.53 -12.87
CA TRP A 35 -17.00 1.21 -12.47
C TRP A 35 -15.83 0.25 -12.19
N SER A 36 -14.75 0.32 -12.99
CA SER A 36 -13.57 -0.52 -12.83
C SER A 36 -12.87 -0.29 -11.50
N CYS A 37 -12.76 0.98 -11.07
CA CYS A 37 -12.20 1.31 -9.76
C CYS A 37 -13.05 0.79 -8.59
N ARG A 38 -14.39 0.80 -8.73
CA ARG A 38 -15.29 0.26 -7.70
C ARG A 38 -15.16 -1.26 -7.61
N LEU A 39 -15.17 -1.95 -8.74
CA LEU A 39 -14.98 -3.39 -8.79
C LEU A 39 -13.61 -3.79 -8.24
N PHE A 40 -12.54 -3.08 -8.59
CA PHE A 40 -11.21 -3.36 -8.08
C PHE A 40 -11.17 -3.31 -6.55
N LEU A 41 -11.78 -2.30 -5.93
CA LEU A 41 -11.88 -2.20 -4.47
C LEU A 41 -12.79 -3.28 -3.86
N LEU A 42 -13.91 -3.61 -4.50
CA LEU A 42 -14.83 -4.65 -4.02
C LEU A 42 -14.20 -6.05 -4.09
N ILE A 43 -13.47 -6.37 -5.16
CA ILE A 43 -12.76 -7.63 -5.30
C ILE A 43 -11.63 -7.71 -4.27
N THR A 44 -10.86 -6.64 -4.09
CA THR A 44 -9.83 -6.57 -3.04
C THR A 44 -10.44 -6.78 -1.65
N LEU A 45 -11.63 -6.24 -1.40
CA LEU A 45 -12.32 -6.41 -0.11
C LEU A 45 -12.81 -7.84 0.09
N GLY A 46 -13.42 -8.41 -0.95
CA GLY A 46 -13.91 -9.79 -0.93
C GLY A 46 -12.78 -10.79 -0.71
N GLU A 47 -11.69 -10.66 -1.47
CA GLU A 47 -10.49 -11.47 -1.31
C GLU A 47 -9.91 -11.36 0.11
N ALA A 48 -9.69 -10.13 0.60
CA ALA A 48 -9.17 -9.92 1.95
C ALA A 48 -10.09 -10.50 3.03
N ALA A 49 -11.41 -10.32 2.90
CA ALA A 49 -12.37 -10.84 3.89
C ALA A 49 -12.39 -12.37 3.93
N VAL A 50 -12.38 -13.02 2.76
CA VAL A 50 -12.36 -14.49 2.65
C VAL A 50 -11.06 -15.04 3.20
N ASN A 51 -9.90 -14.53 2.77
CA ASN A 51 -8.60 -15.02 3.22
C ASN A 51 -8.39 -14.78 4.72
N ILE A 52 -8.71 -13.59 5.24
CA ILE A 52 -8.59 -13.30 6.70
C ILE A 52 -9.52 -14.21 7.52
N SER A 53 -10.71 -14.53 7.01
CA SER A 53 -11.64 -15.44 7.69
C SER A 53 -11.12 -16.87 7.73
N ILE A 54 -10.56 -17.35 6.61
CA ILE A 54 -9.89 -18.66 6.53
C ILE A 54 -8.71 -18.74 7.51
N GLU A 55 -7.85 -17.72 7.53
CA GLU A 55 -6.72 -17.60 8.45
C GLU A 55 -7.16 -17.59 9.92
N GLY A 56 -8.25 -16.88 10.23
CA GLY A 56 -8.85 -16.86 11.57
C GLY A 56 -9.29 -18.25 12.02
N VAL A 57 -9.92 -19.03 11.13
CA VAL A 57 -10.30 -20.42 11.40
C VAL A 57 -9.07 -21.29 11.62
N LEU A 58 -8.05 -21.20 10.75
CA LEU A 58 -6.80 -21.96 10.88
C LEU A 58 -6.10 -21.67 12.22
N LEU A 59 -6.04 -20.41 12.63
CA LEU A 59 -5.48 -20.00 13.92
C LEU A 59 -6.27 -20.57 15.10
N ALA A 60 -7.60 -20.59 15.03
CA ALA A 60 -8.45 -21.18 16.06
C ALA A 60 -8.21 -22.70 16.18
N ARG A 61 -8.07 -23.40 15.06
CA ARG A 61 -7.76 -24.84 15.05
C ARG A 61 -6.39 -25.14 15.61
N TYR A 62 -5.39 -24.35 15.25
CA TYR A 62 -4.05 -24.45 15.80
C TYR A 62 -4.07 -24.29 17.33
N ARG A 63 -4.81 -23.30 17.86
CA ARG A 63 -4.94 -23.08 19.31
C ARG A 63 -5.61 -24.26 20.02
N LEU A 64 -6.67 -24.81 19.43
CA LEU A 64 -7.36 -25.99 19.95
C LEU A 64 -6.46 -27.22 19.96
N HIS A 65 -5.76 -27.49 18.86
CA HIS A 65 -4.82 -28.60 18.74
C HIS A 65 -3.74 -28.50 19.82
N LYS A 66 -3.17 -27.31 20.02
CA LYS A 66 -2.21 -27.06 21.11
C LYS A 66 -2.82 -27.34 22.48
N GLN A 67 -4.03 -26.84 22.78
CA GLN A 67 -4.68 -27.08 24.08
C GLN A 67 -4.87 -28.57 24.40
N ILE A 68 -5.27 -29.38 23.41
CA ILE A 68 -5.49 -30.82 23.59
C ILE A 68 -4.14 -31.54 23.81
N THR A 69 -3.12 -31.25 23.00
CA THR A 69 -1.80 -31.89 23.11
C THR A 69 -1.04 -31.48 24.38
N THR A 70 -1.22 -30.24 24.87
CA THR A 70 -0.58 -29.78 26.12
C THR A 70 -1.19 -30.43 27.38
N GLY A 71 -2.33 -31.12 27.26
CA GLY A 71 -2.89 -31.93 28.35
C GLY A 71 -2.10 -33.21 28.65
N THR A 72 -1.15 -33.60 27.80
CA THR A 72 -0.45 -34.90 27.88
C THR A 72 1.09 -34.85 27.75
N ALA A 73 1.73 -33.71 27.44
CA ALA A 73 3.19 -33.65 27.24
C ALA A 73 3.89 -32.42 27.84
N SER A 74 5.10 -32.66 28.36
CA SER A 74 5.98 -31.76 29.12
C SER A 74 6.37 -30.43 28.44
N VAL A 75 6.78 -29.47 29.28
CA VAL A 75 7.20 -28.07 29.02
C VAL A 75 8.15 -27.85 27.83
N LEU A 76 8.80 -28.90 27.29
CA LEU A 76 9.76 -28.83 26.20
C LEU A 76 9.13 -28.68 24.79
N GLU A 77 7.89 -29.14 24.58
CA GLU A 77 7.22 -29.03 23.25
C GLU A 77 6.56 -27.66 22.99
N GLY A 78 6.36 -26.84 24.02
CA GLY A 78 5.72 -25.52 23.91
C GLY A 78 6.50 -24.48 23.09
N ALA A 79 7.78 -24.75 22.82
CA ALA A 79 8.72 -23.91 22.08
C ALA A 79 8.71 -24.15 20.56
N LYS A 80 8.34 -25.36 20.09
CA LYS A 80 8.34 -25.73 18.66
C LYS A 80 7.12 -25.25 17.88
N SER A 81 6.01 -24.92 18.57
CA SER A 81 4.75 -24.59 17.91
C SER A 81 4.53 -23.10 17.62
N GLN A 82 5.32 -22.17 18.16
CA GLN A 82 4.92 -20.76 18.24
C GLN A 82 5.00 -19.96 16.93
N ALA A 83 5.63 -20.51 15.90
CA ALA A 83 5.89 -19.76 14.68
C ALA A 83 4.67 -19.68 13.74
N LEU A 84 3.85 -20.72 13.67
CA LEU A 84 2.69 -20.77 12.77
C LEU A 84 1.69 -19.62 12.97
N PRO A 85 1.27 -19.26 14.21
CA PRO A 85 0.44 -18.09 14.46
C PRO A 85 1.01 -16.78 13.90
N VAL A 86 2.33 -16.63 13.93
CA VAL A 86 3.00 -15.41 13.46
C VAL A 86 2.81 -15.24 11.96
N PHE A 87 3.00 -16.32 11.19
CA PHE A 87 2.84 -16.32 9.73
C PHE A 87 1.40 -16.07 9.30
N VAL A 88 0.45 -16.72 9.97
CA VAL A 88 -1.00 -16.50 9.78
C VAL A 88 -1.38 -15.04 10.05
N MET A 89 -0.89 -14.46 11.16
CA MET A 89 -1.16 -13.05 11.50
C MET A 89 -0.53 -12.08 10.50
N VAL A 90 0.71 -12.32 10.07
CA VAL A 90 1.39 -11.47 9.08
C VAL A 90 0.66 -11.51 7.74
N PHE A 91 0.17 -12.68 7.32
CA PHE A 91 -0.61 -12.82 6.09
C PHE A 91 -1.96 -12.09 6.15
N ALA A 92 -2.63 -12.11 7.31
CA ALA A 92 -3.85 -11.33 7.53
C ALA A 92 -3.57 -9.81 7.50
N ILE A 93 -2.49 -9.35 8.16
CA ILE A 93 -2.06 -7.94 8.11
C ILE A 93 -1.71 -7.54 6.67
N ALA A 94 -1.11 -8.45 5.88
CA ALA A 94 -0.78 -8.21 4.49
C ALA A 94 -2.03 -7.94 3.63
N HIS A 95 -3.09 -8.71 3.80
CA HIS A 95 -4.37 -8.48 3.11
C HIS A 95 -5.03 -7.16 3.51
N ALA A 96 -4.98 -6.82 4.80
CA ALA A 96 -5.44 -5.51 5.27
C ALA A 96 -4.62 -4.38 4.64
N TYR A 97 -3.30 -4.55 4.53
CA TYR A 97 -2.42 -3.58 3.89
C TYR A 97 -2.66 -3.46 2.38
N GLN A 98 -2.92 -4.58 1.68
CA GLN A 98 -3.32 -4.60 0.26
C GLN A 98 -4.56 -3.74 0.03
N MET A 99 -5.58 -3.86 0.89
CA MET A 99 -6.77 -3.01 0.84
C MET A 99 -6.43 -1.52 1.00
N LEU A 100 -5.60 -1.16 1.98
CA LEU A 100 -5.19 0.24 2.17
C LEU A 100 -4.45 0.80 0.95
N LEU A 101 -3.58 0.00 0.34
CA LEU A 101 -2.88 0.37 -0.89
C LEU A 101 -3.81 0.44 -2.10
N ALA A 102 -4.81 -0.44 -2.20
CA ALA A 102 -5.82 -0.39 -3.26
C ALA A 102 -6.63 0.90 -3.19
N ILE A 103 -7.07 1.30 -1.99
CA ILE A 103 -7.73 2.58 -1.76
C ILE A 103 -6.80 3.73 -2.16
N ASP A 104 -5.54 3.72 -1.73
CA ASP A 104 -4.58 4.77 -2.07
C ASP A 104 -4.32 4.85 -3.59
N ALA A 105 -4.16 3.73 -4.27
CA ALA A 105 -3.93 3.65 -5.70
C ALA A 105 -5.07 4.29 -6.49
N VAL A 106 -6.29 3.99 -6.06
CA VAL A 106 -7.52 4.50 -6.67
C VAL A 106 -7.72 5.98 -6.34
N VAL A 107 -7.58 6.41 -5.08
CA VAL A 107 -7.77 7.81 -4.66
C VAL A 107 -6.74 8.73 -5.31
N ASN A 108 -5.48 8.31 -5.38
CA ASN A 108 -4.41 9.13 -5.95
C ASN A 108 -4.26 8.95 -7.47
N ARG A 109 -5.03 8.04 -8.09
CA ARG A 109 -4.92 7.67 -9.51
C ARG A 109 -3.49 7.26 -9.87
N ASN A 110 -2.90 6.46 -8.99
CA ASN A 110 -1.52 6.01 -9.12
C ASN A 110 -1.48 4.67 -9.85
N THR A 111 -1.28 4.73 -11.16
CA THR A 111 -1.17 3.55 -12.02
C THR A 111 -0.03 2.62 -11.59
N ILE A 112 1.08 3.17 -11.12
CA ILE A 112 2.22 2.37 -10.69
C ILE A 112 1.86 1.56 -9.46
N LEU A 113 1.11 2.14 -8.52
CA LEU A 113 0.65 1.41 -7.35
C LEU A 113 -0.37 0.30 -7.71
N VAL A 114 -1.21 0.51 -8.74
CA VAL A 114 -2.08 -0.56 -9.27
C VAL A 114 -1.24 -1.72 -9.80
N ILE A 115 -0.24 -1.46 -10.65
CA ILE A 115 0.65 -2.52 -11.17
C ILE A 115 1.38 -3.22 -10.02
N SER A 116 1.86 -2.47 -9.03
CA SER A 116 2.51 -3.07 -7.85
C SER A 116 1.56 -3.92 -7.01
N LEU A 117 0.27 -3.60 -6.96
CA LEU A 117 -0.74 -4.42 -6.27
C LEU A 117 -0.95 -5.76 -6.98
N LEU A 118 -0.91 -5.82 -8.31
CA LEU A 118 -0.94 -7.09 -9.06
C LEU A 118 0.29 -7.95 -8.70
N VAL A 119 1.49 -7.35 -8.72
CA VAL A 119 2.72 -8.07 -8.31
C VAL A 119 2.64 -8.53 -6.85
N PHE A 120 2.08 -7.71 -5.96
CA PHE A 120 1.92 -8.06 -4.55
C PHE A 120 0.94 -9.22 -4.34
N ASN A 121 -0.15 -9.25 -5.11
CA ASN A 121 -1.12 -10.31 -5.06
C ASN A 121 -0.58 -11.63 -5.64
N LEU A 122 0.26 -11.55 -6.68
CA LEU A 122 1.05 -12.71 -7.15
C LEU A 122 1.99 -13.25 -6.05
N CYS A 123 2.61 -12.37 -5.25
CA CYS A 123 3.40 -12.80 -4.09
C CYS A 123 2.53 -13.52 -3.04
N PHE A 124 1.29 -13.11 -2.81
CA PHE A 124 0.35 -13.85 -1.95
C PHE A 124 0.02 -15.22 -2.50
N LEU A 125 -0.13 -15.36 -3.82
CA LEU A 125 -0.35 -16.66 -4.45
C LEU A 125 0.82 -17.61 -4.18
N VAL A 126 2.06 -17.16 -4.42
CA VAL A 126 3.27 -17.96 -4.13
C VAL A 126 3.34 -18.33 -2.65
N TYR A 127 3.09 -17.37 -1.77
CA TYR A 127 3.12 -17.58 -0.33
C TYR A 127 2.06 -18.59 0.14
N SER A 128 0.83 -18.48 -0.35
CA SER A 128 -0.25 -19.40 0.01
C SER A 128 0.06 -20.85 -0.34
N VAL A 129 0.80 -21.10 -1.43
CA VAL A 129 1.27 -22.45 -1.79
C VAL A 129 2.29 -22.98 -0.78
N ILE A 130 3.23 -22.15 -0.33
CA ILE A 130 4.22 -22.53 0.69
C ILE A 130 3.51 -22.82 2.02
N GLN A 131 2.57 -21.97 2.39
CA GLN A 131 1.82 -22.05 3.64
C GLN A 131 1.01 -23.35 3.78
N ILE A 132 0.53 -23.94 2.67
CA ILE A 132 -0.15 -25.25 2.70
C ILE A 132 0.72 -26.30 3.37
N GLN A 133 2.02 -26.35 3.04
CA GLN A 133 2.93 -27.34 3.62
C GLN A 133 3.12 -27.08 5.11
N GLU A 134 3.44 -25.84 5.49
CA GLU A 134 3.71 -25.48 6.88
C GLU A 134 2.50 -25.69 7.80
N ILE A 135 1.27 -25.44 7.31
CA ILE A 135 0.06 -25.70 8.08
C ILE A 135 -0.20 -27.20 8.23
N ARG A 136 -0.03 -27.98 7.15
CA ARG A 136 -0.30 -29.43 7.18
C ARG A 136 0.73 -30.18 8.02
N ASP A 137 1.98 -29.72 8.02
CA ASP A 137 3.04 -30.30 8.87
C ASP A 137 2.70 -30.15 10.37
N VAL A 138 2.00 -29.08 10.77
CA VAL A 138 1.64 -28.81 12.17
C VAL A 138 0.25 -29.33 12.56
N LEU A 139 -0.77 -29.18 11.70
CA LEU A 139 -2.16 -29.57 12.02
C LEU A 139 -2.54 -30.96 11.51
N GLY A 140 -1.72 -31.56 10.66
CA GLY A 140 -2.05 -32.79 9.96
C GLY A 140 -3.12 -32.61 8.88
N ASP A 141 -3.58 -33.75 8.37
CA ASP A 141 -4.62 -33.84 7.35
C ASP A 141 -5.98 -34.16 7.97
N GLY A 142 -7.06 -33.58 7.42
CA GLY A 142 -8.42 -33.89 7.82
C GLY A 142 -9.01 -32.97 8.89
N VAL A 143 -9.83 -33.55 9.76
CA VAL A 143 -10.54 -32.91 10.87
C VAL A 143 -10.02 -33.51 12.17
N LEU A 144 -9.85 -32.71 13.21
CA LEU A 144 -9.43 -33.24 14.52
C LEU A 144 -10.56 -34.08 15.13
N GLU A 145 -10.27 -35.36 15.41
CA GLU A 145 -11.22 -36.29 16.03
C GLU A 145 -11.71 -35.74 17.38
N GLY A 146 -13.04 -35.75 17.59
CA GLY A 146 -13.66 -35.20 18.81
C GLY A 146 -13.86 -33.67 18.80
N SER A 147 -13.56 -32.97 17.71
CA SER A 147 -13.85 -31.53 17.56
C SER A 147 -15.12 -31.27 16.76
N ALA A 148 -15.79 -30.13 17.00
CA ALA A 148 -16.96 -29.68 16.23
C ALA A 148 -16.61 -29.13 14.83
N GLN A 149 -15.43 -29.45 14.29
CA GLN A 149 -14.96 -28.96 13.00
C GLN A 149 -15.58 -29.79 11.87
N THR A 150 -16.18 -29.13 10.87
CA THR A 150 -16.85 -29.81 9.75
C THR A 150 -16.02 -29.86 8.47
N VAL A 151 -15.15 -28.86 8.25
CA VAL A 151 -14.36 -28.73 7.02
C VAL A 151 -12.94 -29.24 7.24
N PRO A 152 -12.37 -30.10 6.38
CA PRO A 152 -10.97 -30.54 6.52
C PRO A 152 -9.94 -29.41 6.34
N VAL A 153 -8.80 -29.49 7.01
CA VAL A 153 -7.69 -28.50 6.89
C VAL A 153 -7.21 -28.37 5.45
N GLN A 154 -7.15 -29.48 4.70
CA GLN A 154 -6.73 -29.49 3.28
C GLN A 154 -7.63 -28.63 2.38
N ILE A 155 -8.94 -28.67 2.61
CA ILE A 155 -9.90 -27.86 1.84
C ILE A 155 -9.70 -26.38 2.17
N LEU A 156 -9.45 -26.08 3.43
CA LEU A 156 -9.26 -24.71 3.91
C LEU A 156 -7.97 -24.09 3.37
N THR A 157 -6.85 -24.81 3.46
CA THR A 157 -5.54 -24.33 2.94
C THR A 157 -5.49 -24.34 1.41
N GLY A 158 -6.18 -25.27 0.75
CA GLY A 158 -6.33 -25.29 -0.71
C GLY A 158 -7.24 -24.19 -1.26
N ALA A 159 -8.21 -23.70 -0.49
CA ALA A 159 -9.09 -22.62 -0.91
C ALA A 159 -8.36 -21.27 -1.06
N ILE A 160 -7.35 -21.00 -0.22
CA ILE A 160 -6.58 -19.74 -0.21
C ILE A 160 -5.97 -19.42 -1.59
N PRO A 161 -5.11 -20.27 -2.20
CA PRO A 161 -4.52 -19.97 -3.51
C PRO A 161 -5.57 -19.88 -4.62
N ILE A 162 -6.70 -20.60 -4.52
CA ILE A 162 -7.78 -20.55 -5.53
C ILE A 162 -8.45 -19.18 -5.50
N VAL A 163 -8.80 -18.68 -4.30
CA VAL A 163 -9.42 -17.36 -4.14
C VAL A 163 -8.47 -16.26 -4.64
N ILE A 164 -7.20 -16.32 -4.24
CA ILE A 164 -6.17 -15.36 -4.67
C ILE A 164 -5.96 -15.43 -6.19
N GLY A 165 -5.91 -16.63 -6.77
CA GLY A 165 -5.73 -16.82 -8.21
C GLY A 165 -6.90 -16.27 -9.04
N VAL A 166 -8.14 -16.45 -8.58
CA VAL A 166 -9.32 -15.87 -9.22
C VAL A 166 -9.31 -14.33 -9.11
N ALA A 167 -8.95 -13.80 -7.92
CA ALA A 167 -8.79 -12.36 -7.73
C ALA A 167 -7.68 -11.77 -8.61
N GLU A 168 -6.56 -12.48 -8.79
CA GLU A 168 -5.44 -12.07 -9.63
C GLU A 168 -5.85 -11.90 -11.09
N ILE A 169 -6.58 -12.85 -11.65
CA ILE A 169 -7.10 -12.75 -13.02
C ILE A 169 -8.00 -11.52 -13.15
N ALA A 170 -8.86 -11.27 -12.16
CA ALA A 170 -9.72 -10.09 -12.16
C ALA A 170 -8.91 -8.79 -12.03
N PHE A 171 -7.85 -8.76 -11.22
CA PHE A 171 -6.95 -7.61 -11.10
C PHE A 171 -6.18 -7.33 -12.38
N ILE A 172 -5.76 -8.35 -13.13
CA ILE A 172 -5.12 -8.16 -14.43
C ILE A 172 -6.08 -7.47 -15.42
N ILE A 173 -7.32 -7.96 -15.50
CA ILE A 173 -8.34 -7.41 -16.41
C ILE A 173 -8.71 -5.97 -16.03
N LEU A 174 -9.02 -5.72 -14.75
CA LEU A 174 -9.40 -4.40 -14.26
C LEU A 174 -8.22 -3.42 -14.26
N GLY A 175 -7.02 -3.92 -13.93
CA GLY A 175 -5.77 -3.17 -13.93
C GLY A 175 -5.43 -2.63 -15.31
N TRP A 176 -5.68 -3.40 -16.38
CA TRP A 176 -5.53 -2.91 -17.75
C TRP A 176 -6.45 -1.72 -18.06
N GLN A 177 -7.72 -1.81 -17.65
CA GLN A 177 -8.68 -0.74 -17.87
C GLN A 177 -8.31 0.52 -17.06
N MET A 178 -7.89 0.35 -15.82
CA MET A 178 -7.43 1.45 -14.95
C MET A 178 -6.14 2.08 -15.47
N TRP A 179 -5.22 1.28 -16.05
CA TRP A 179 -3.99 1.79 -16.66
C TRP A 179 -4.30 2.77 -17.80
N LYS A 180 -5.26 2.44 -18.66
CA LYS A 180 -5.72 3.32 -19.74
C LYS A 180 -6.36 4.60 -19.19
N GLU A 181 -7.23 4.49 -18.19
CA GLU A 181 -7.94 5.64 -17.60
C GLU A 181 -6.97 6.59 -16.88
N PHE A 182 -6.11 6.06 -16.01
CA PHE A 182 -5.16 6.86 -15.23
C PHE A 182 -4.02 7.42 -16.09
N GLY A 183 -3.56 6.66 -17.09
CA GLY A 183 -2.53 7.13 -18.04
C GLY A 183 -2.97 8.39 -18.78
N TRP A 184 -4.24 8.46 -19.19
CA TRP A 184 -4.82 9.65 -19.81
C TRP A 184 -4.88 10.85 -18.85
N GLN A 185 -5.18 10.62 -17.57
CA GLN A 185 -5.21 11.68 -16.56
C GLN A 185 -3.80 12.21 -16.25
N ILE A 186 -2.80 11.34 -16.17
CA ILE A 186 -1.39 11.74 -15.96
C ILE A 186 -0.89 12.60 -17.12
N TYR A 187 -1.24 12.24 -18.37
CA TYR A 187 -0.91 13.04 -19.55
C TYR A 187 -1.45 14.47 -19.45
N LYS A 188 -2.71 14.64 -19.02
CA LYS A 188 -3.31 15.97 -18.83
C LYS A 188 -2.67 16.79 -17.72
N LYS A 189 -2.20 16.14 -16.65
CA LYS A 189 -1.59 16.83 -15.49
C LYS A 189 -0.18 17.35 -15.79
N ILE A 190 0.63 16.58 -16.50
CA ILE A 190 2.06 16.88 -16.68
C ILE A 190 2.33 17.59 -18.02
N GLY A 191 1.48 17.35 -19.03
CA GLY A 191 1.70 17.85 -20.38
C GLY A 191 2.54 16.92 -21.24
N ALA A 192 2.99 17.43 -22.40
CA ALA A 192 3.65 16.64 -23.45
C ALA A 192 5.16 16.45 -23.25
N ASP A 193 5.78 17.08 -22.24
CA ASP A 193 7.21 16.93 -21.98
C ASP A 193 7.56 15.49 -21.56
N ARG A 194 8.30 14.80 -22.43
CA ARG A 194 8.74 13.42 -22.24
C ARG A 194 9.76 13.28 -21.11
N GLY A 195 10.59 14.29 -20.88
CA GLY A 195 11.59 14.31 -19.82
C GLY A 195 10.94 14.35 -18.44
N LEU A 196 10.03 15.31 -18.25
CA LEU A 196 9.24 15.45 -17.03
C LEU A 196 8.31 14.25 -16.77
N LYS A 197 7.76 13.62 -17.81
CA LYS A 197 6.98 12.39 -17.66
C LYS A 197 7.82 11.22 -17.16
N ARG A 198 9.04 11.04 -17.68
CA ARG A 198 9.97 9.99 -17.23
C ARG A 198 10.44 10.22 -15.79
N ALA A 199 10.74 11.48 -15.47
CA ALA A 199 11.05 11.95 -14.13
C ALA A 199 9.95 11.57 -13.12
N TYR A 200 8.70 11.90 -13.46
CA TYR A 200 7.53 11.61 -12.64
C TYR A 200 7.28 10.11 -12.49
N LEU A 201 7.50 9.32 -13.55
CA LEU A 201 7.42 7.87 -13.48
C LEU A 201 8.40 7.30 -12.45
N HIS A 202 9.67 7.73 -12.49
CA HIS A 202 10.67 7.26 -11.51
C HIS A 202 10.28 7.65 -10.08
N TYR A 203 9.78 8.86 -9.88
CA TYR A 203 9.25 9.32 -8.59
C TYR A 203 8.08 8.48 -8.10
N GLN A 204 7.11 8.15 -8.96
CA GLN A 204 5.97 7.30 -8.60
C GLN A 204 6.38 5.87 -8.25
N ILE A 205 7.31 5.28 -9.02
CA ILE A 205 7.88 3.96 -8.71
C ILE A 205 8.58 4.00 -7.37
N PHE A 206 9.40 5.01 -7.11
CA PHE A 206 10.10 5.15 -5.84
C PHE A 206 9.13 5.27 -4.65
N LEU A 207 8.08 6.10 -4.76
CA LEU A 207 7.07 6.20 -3.72
C LEU A 207 6.26 4.91 -3.53
N ALA A 208 5.99 4.17 -4.61
CA ALA A 208 5.32 2.87 -4.51
C ALA A 208 6.22 1.88 -3.75
N LEU A 209 7.51 1.79 -4.11
CA LEU A 209 8.48 0.94 -3.42
C LEU A 209 8.59 1.27 -1.93
N LEU A 210 8.66 2.55 -1.55
CA LEU A 210 8.70 2.94 -0.13
C LEU A 210 7.48 2.46 0.68
N LYS A 211 6.29 2.34 0.05
CA LYS A 211 5.11 1.79 0.71
C LYS A 211 5.24 0.28 0.93
N PHE A 212 5.70 -0.46 -0.07
CA PHE A 212 5.95 -1.89 0.10
C PHE A 212 7.10 -2.16 1.07
N ASP A 213 8.18 -1.36 1.03
CA ASP A 213 9.28 -1.43 1.99
C ASP A 213 8.76 -1.23 3.41
N PHE A 214 7.90 -0.22 3.65
CA PHE A 214 7.26 -0.01 4.95
C PHE A 214 6.57 -1.28 5.47
N PHE A 215 5.79 -1.96 4.62
CA PHE A 215 5.13 -3.20 4.99
C PHE A 215 6.13 -4.33 5.23
N ILE A 216 7.08 -4.54 4.33
CA ILE A 216 8.07 -5.62 4.42
C ILE A 216 8.91 -5.48 5.69
N PHE A 217 9.36 -4.27 6.02
CA PHE A 217 10.13 -4.02 7.23
C PHE A 217 9.30 -4.28 8.50
N ILE A 218 8.05 -3.83 8.57
CA ILE A 218 7.17 -4.11 9.71
C ILE A 218 6.90 -5.60 9.85
N ALA A 219 6.49 -6.26 8.77
CA ALA A 219 6.19 -7.68 8.76
C ALA A 219 7.42 -8.50 9.18
N PHE A 220 8.61 -8.16 8.68
CA PHE A 220 9.85 -8.80 9.12
C PHE A 220 10.13 -8.60 10.61
N CYS A 221 9.94 -7.38 11.11
CA CYS A 221 10.17 -7.08 12.52
C CYS A 221 9.20 -7.88 13.41
N ILE A 222 7.92 -7.96 13.03
CA ILE A 222 6.91 -8.77 13.74
C ILE A 222 7.33 -10.25 13.73
N GLN A 223 7.69 -10.77 12.56
CA GLN A 223 8.13 -12.16 12.40
C GLN A 223 9.34 -12.46 13.29
N LEU A 224 10.36 -11.60 13.24
CA LEU A 224 11.55 -11.78 14.04
C LEU A 224 11.29 -11.62 15.53
N ILE A 225 10.56 -10.60 15.98
CA ILE A 225 10.30 -10.41 17.42
C ILE A 225 9.60 -11.63 18.02
N LEU A 226 8.64 -12.19 17.29
CA LEU A 226 7.86 -13.33 17.76
C LEU A 226 8.60 -14.67 17.63
N VAL A 227 9.49 -14.83 16.64
CA VAL A 227 10.30 -16.05 16.48
C VAL A 227 11.59 -16.03 17.32
N VAL A 228 12.21 -14.86 17.55
CA VAL A 228 13.50 -14.67 18.26
C VAL A 228 13.37 -14.81 19.78
N GLN A 229 12.19 -15.18 20.31
CA GLN A 229 11.97 -15.33 21.75
C GLN A 229 12.98 -16.28 22.46
N GLN A 230 13.76 -17.05 21.69
CA GLN A 230 14.69 -18.07 22.18
C GLN A 230 16.19 -17.76 21.97
N ILE A 231 16.58 -16.62 21.36
CA ILE A 231 17.92 -16.48 20.77
C ILE A 231 18.84 -15.44 21.46
N GLY A 232 18.31 -14.60 22.35
CA GLY A 232 19.12 -13.75 23.24
C GLY A 232 18.62 -12.31 23.38
N LEU A 233 18.91 -11.69 24.52
CA LEU A 233 18.39 -10.37 24.90
C LEU A 233 18.88 -9.25 23.98
N ALA A 234 20.16 -9.28 23.57
CA ALA A 234 20.77 -8.26 22.72
C ALA A 234 20.13 -8.18 21.32
N GLU A 235 19.94 -9.31 20.64
CA GLU A 235 19.29 -9.34 19.32
C GLU A 235 17.83 -8.90 19.35
N ARG A 236 17.13 -9.23 20.45
CA ARG A 236 15.75 -8.81 20.66
C ARG A 236 15.66 -7.29 20.79
N ILE A 237 16.54 -6.67 21.56
CA ILE A 237 16.60 -5.21 21.70
C ILE A 237 16.94 -4.56 20.36
N ILE A 238 17.95 -5.07 19.64
CA ILE A 238 18.35 -4.53 18.34
C ILE A 238 17.17 -4.58 17.35
N THR A 239 16.45 -5.70 17.27
CA THR A 239 15.28 -5.85 16.38
C THR A 239 14.15 -4.90 16.77
N MET A 240 13.87 -4.79 18.07
CA MET A 240 12.82 -3.91 18.60
C MET A 240 13.12 -2.42 18.35
N VAL A 241 14.37 -2.00 18.43
CA VAL A 241 14.79 -0.61 18.16
C VAL A 241 14.91 -0.35 16.65
N SER A 242 15.33 -1.35 15.86
CA SER A 242 15.44 -1.24 14.41
C SER A 242 14.08 -1.00 13.74
N ALA A 243 13.01 -1.61 14.27
CA ALA A 243 11.65 -1.44 13.73
C ALA A 243 11.21 0.04 13.64
N PRO A 244 11.12 0.83 14.73
CA PRO A 244 10.75 2.24 14.65
C PRO A 244 11.79 3.08 13.90
N PHE A 245 13.08 2.75 14.01
CA PHE A 245 14.14 3.47 13.31
C PHE A 245 13.99 3.37 11.78
N THR A 246 13.67 2.18 11.25
CA THR A 246 13.40 2.00 9.81
C THR A 246 12.16 2.75 9.35
N LEU A 247 11.13 2.88 10.19
CA LEU A 247 9.96 3.71 9.84
C LEU A 247 10.31 5.19 9.73
N ILE A 248 11.14 5.69 10.64
CA ILE A 248 11.60 7.08 10.62
C ILE A 248 12.41 7.34 9.35
N ILE A 249 13.34 6.44 8.99
CA ILE A 249 14.18 6.64 7.80
C ILE A 249 13.39 6.58 6.49
N LEU A 250 12.35 5.73 6.41
CA LEU A 250 11.45 5.68 5.25
C LEU A 250 10.62 6.97 5.12
N CYS A 251 10.08 7.48 6.23
CA CYS A 251 9.40 8.77 6.26
C CYS A 251 10.33 9.92 5.84
N PHE A 252 11.56 9.91 6.33
CA PHE A 252 12.59 10.87 5.94
C PHE A 252 12.94 10.76 4.45
N ALA A 253 12.98 9.56 3.88
CA ALA A 253 13.20 9.36 2.45
C ALA A 253 12.05 9.93 1.59
N MET A 254 10.79 9.69 1.99
CA MET A 254 9.61 10.28 1.34
C MET A 254 9.65 11.81 1.36
N TRP A 255 10.10 12.40 2.48
CA TRP A 255 10.26 13.84 2.58
C TRP A 255 11.44 14.35 1.73
N SER A 256 12.58 13.68 1.79
CA SER A 256 13.80 14.04 1.06
C SER A 256 13.60 14.05 -0.45
N VAL A 257 12.89 13.05 -1.01
CA VAL A 257 12.61 13.00 -2.45
C VAL A 257 11.68 14.13 -2.89
N ARG A 258 10.72 14.55 -2.05
CA ARG A 258 9.81 15.67 -2.35
C ARG A 258 10.52 17.01 -2.33
N GLN A 259 11.51 17.15 -1.45
CA GLN A 259 12.29 18.38 -1.34
C GLN A 259 13.48 18.42 -2.30
N GLU A 260 13.78 17.33 -3.00
CA GLU A 260 14.96 17.15 -3.87
C GLU A 260 16.29 17.23 -3.08
N LEU A 261 16.30 16.75 -1.83
CA LEU A 261 17.47 16.79 -0.94
C LEU A 261 18.45 15.65 -1.24
N ARG A 262 19.53 15.97 -1.94
CA ARG A 262 20.57 15.01 -2.33
C ARG A 262 21.22 14.30 -1.13
N TRP A 263 21.57 15.04 -0.07
CA TRP A 263 22.18 14.45 1.13
C TRP A 263 21.23 13.48 1.84
N GLY A 264 19.94 13.80 1.91
CA GLY A 264 18.93 12.91 2.49
C GLY A 264 18.77 11.60 1.70
N MET A 265 18.84 11.67 0.37
CA MET A 265 18.83 10.47 -0.49
C MET A 265 20.09 9.62 -0.32
N SER A 266 21.26 10.24 -0.16
CA SER A 266 22.50 9.50 0.13
C SER A 266 22.44 8.80 1.48
N LEU A 267 21.94 9.48 2.52
CA LEU A 267 21.73 8.88 3.85
C LEU A 267 20.77 7.69 3.78
N PHE A 268 19.66 7.84 3.06
CA PHE A 268 18.72 6.74 2.85
C PHE A 268 19.36 5.54 2.12
N THR A 269 20.19 5.80 1.11
CA THR A 269 20.92 4.75 0.38
C THR A 269 21.87 3.97 1.30
N VAL A 270 22.59 4.66 2.19
CA VAL A 270 23.44 4.02 3.22
C VAL A 270 22.59 3.19 4.18
N GLY A 271 21.42 3.70 4.59
CA GLY A 271 20.46 2.94 5.41
C GLY A 271 19.97 1.65 4.74
N LEU A 272 19.66 1.71 3.44
CA LEU A 272 19.28 0.53 2.64
C LEU A 272 20.42 -0.50 2.54
N ALA A 273 21.67 -0.06 2.40
CA ALA A 273 22.83 -0.95 2.40
C ALA A 273 23.01 -1.66 3.76
N GLY A 274 22.79 -0.94 4.86
CA GLY A 274 22.74 -1.51 6.20
C GLY A 274 21.62 -2.54 6.37
N ALA A 275 20.41 -2.21 5.91
CA ALA A 275 19.27 -3.13 5.90
C ALA A 275 19.55 -4.40 5.09
N MET A 276 20.13 -4.27 3.89
CA MET A 276 20.51 -5.40 3.04
C MET A 276 21.52 -6.32 3.73
N THR A 277 22.51 -5.74 4.40
CA THR A 277 23.50 -6.50 5.19
C THR A 277 22.82 -7.26 6.33
N TYR A 278 21.91 -6.62 7.06
CA TYR A 278 21.17 -7.24 8.16
C TYR A 278 20.25 -8.38 7.69
N PHE A 279 19.50 -8.17 6.60
CA PHE A 279 18.66 -9.22 6.01
C PHE A 279 19.49 -10.41 5.52
N SER A 280 20.64 -10.15 4.90
CA SER A 280 21.56 -11.22 4.44
C SER A 280 22.10 -12.02 5.63
N TYR A 281 22.51 -11.35 6.70
CA TYR A 281 22.95 -12.00 7.94
C TYR A 281 21.84 -12.87 8.55
N LYS A 282 20.61 -12.34 8.66
CA LYS A 282 19.47 -13.10 9.18
C LYS A 282 19.13 -14.30 8.31
N LEU A 283 19.17 -14.14 6.98
CA LEU A 283 18.95 -15.24 6.04
C LEU A 283 19.95 -16.39 6.28
N ILE A 284 21.25 -16.08 6.38
CA ILE A 284 22.29 -17.09 6.67
C ILE A 284 21.99 -17.81 8.00
N ARG A 285 21.59 -17.05 9.03
CA ARG A 285 21.30 -17.62 10.35
C ARG A 285 20.08 -18.53 10.36
N ILE A 286 19.02 -18.18 9.62
CA ILE A 286 17.84 -19.03 9.44
C ILE A 286 18.25 -20.37 8.82
N TRP A 287 19.13 -20.34 7.82
CA TRP A 287 19.63 -21.55 7.16
C TRP A 287 20.54 -22.40 8.05
N GLN A 288 21.38 -21.78 8.88
CA GLN A 288 22.19 -22.49 9.87
C GLN A 288 21.31 -23.18 10.93
N GLY A 289 20.21 -22.56 11.33
CA GLY A 289 19.27 -23.11 12.31
C GLY A 289 18.14 -23.97 11.71
N ARG A 290 18.25 -24.39 10.44
CA ARG A 290 17.19 -25.11 9.70
C ARG A 290 16.74 -26.42 10.36
N THR A 291 17.64 -27.13 11.03
CA THR A 291 17.38 -28.43 11.67
C THR A 291 17.03 -28.31 13.15
N GLY A 292 16.91 -27.07 13.66
CA GLY A 292 16.62 -26.79 15.06
C GLY A 292 15.38 -25.92 15.20
N LEU A 293 15.56 -24.70 15.73
CA LEU A 293 14.48 -23.80 16.10
C LEU A 293 13.63 -23.29 14.91
N TYR A 294 14.15 -23.39 13.69
CA TYR A 294 13.48 -22.87 12.49
C TYR A 294 12.86 -23.94 11.59
N GLN A 295 12.89 -25.22 11.98
CA GLN A 295 12.51 -26.34 11.10
C GLN A 295 11.12 -26.21 10.47
N GLU A 296 10.14 -25.70 11.22
CA GLU A 296 8.75 -25.61 10.75
C GLU A 296 8.47 -24.38 9.87
N VAL A 297 9.38 -23.40 9.84
CA VAL A 297 9.11 -22.06 9.29
C VAL A 297 10.24 -21.45 8.48
N TYR A 298 11.35 -22.18 8.32
CA TYR A 298 12.50 -21.69 7.55
C TYR A 298 12.13 -21.41 6.08
N LYS A 299 11.16 -22.13 5.50
CA LYS A 299 10.72 -21.96 4.12
C LYS A 299 10.06 -20.58 3.92
N SER A 300 9.05 -20.26 4.74
CA SER A 300 8.41 -18.94 4.73
C SER A 300 9.37 -17.80 5.11
N LEU A 301 10.20 -17.99 6.15
CA LEU A 301 11.21 -17.00 6.56
C LEU A 301 12.22 -16.70 5.45
N THR A 302 12.70 -17.73 4.77
CA THR A 302 13.64 -17.61 3.66
C THR A 302 13.01 -16.84 2.51
N THR A 303 11.79 -17.21 2.12
CA THR A 303 11.06 -16.57 1.02
C THR A 303 10.85 -15.09 1.29
N PHE A 304 10.42 -14.75 2.52
CA PHE A 304 10.24 -13.36 2.93
C PHE A 304 11.55 -12.58 2.93
N SER A 305 12.65 -13.17 3.42
CA SER A 305 13.98 -12.53 3.43
C SER A 305 14.51 -12.27 2.02
N VAL A 306 14.36 -13.23 1.10
CA VAL A 306 14.76 -13.09 -0.30
C VAL A 306 13.95 -12.00 -1.00
N LEU A 307 12.63 -11.97 -0.77
CA LEU A 307 11.76 -10.91 -1.29
C LEU A 307 12.18 -9.52 -0.78
N ALA A 308 12.51 -9.41 0.51
CA ALA A 308 12.99 -8.16 1.11
C ALA A 308 14.31 -7.69 0.49
N ILE A 309 15.27 -8.60 0.26
CA ILE A 309 16.55 -8.27 -0.39
C ILE A 309 16.31 -7.80 -1.83
N LEU A 310 15.49 -8.51 -2.60
CA LEU A 310 15.13 -8.11 -3.97
C LEU A 310 14.48 -6.73 -4.01
N MET A 311 13.54 -6.45 -3.11
CA MET A 311 12.89 -5.15 -2.99
C MET A 311 13.89 -4.04 -2.66
N ILE A 312 14.81 -4.26 -1.72
CA ILE A 312 15.87 -3.28 -1.41
C ILE A 312 16.73 -2.99 -2.64
N LEU A 313 17.13 -4.00 -3.42
CA LEU A 313 17.93 -3.78 -4.63
C LEU A 313 17.21 -2.89 -5.64
N VAL A 314 15.91 -3.13 -5.84
CA VAL A 314 15.07 -2.30 -6.71
C VAL A 314 14.92 -0.89 -6.12
N THR A 315 14.72 -0.75 -4.82
CA THR A 315 14.64 0.56 -4.14
C THR A 315 15.94 1.35 -4.26
N VAL A 316 17.11 0.72 -4.11
CA VAL A 316 18.41 1.37 -4.31
C VAL A 316 18.54 1.87 -5.75
N ALA A 317 18.23 1.03 -6.74
CA ALA A 317 18.29 1.42 -8.15
C ALA A 317 17.38 2.63 -8.44
N MET A 318 16.17 2.62 -7.89
CA MET A 318 15.21 3.73 -8.06
C MET A 318 15.61 4.98 -7.29
N THR A 319 16.22 4.85 -6.12
CA THR A 319 16.80 5.96 -5.35
C THR A 319 17.84 6.70 -6.20
N ILE A 320 18.78 5.97 -6.82
CA ILE A 320 19.81 6.54 -7.70
C ILE A 320 19.18 7.23 -8.91
N ARG A 321 18.16 6.60 -9.54
CA ARG A 321 17.45 7.18 -10.70
C ARG A 321 16.72 8.48 -10.33
N CYS A 322 16.08 8.52 -9.17
CA CYS A 322 15.42 9.72 -8.66
C CYS A 322 16.43 10.84 -8.39
N THR A 323 17.53 10.57 -7.69
CA THR A 323 18.55 11.58 -7.37
C THR A 323 19.20 12.17 -8.62
N ARG A 324 19.47 11.35 -9.64
CA ARG A 324 19.99 11.82 -10.94
C ARG A 324 19.02 12.72 -11.72
N ASN A 325 17.77 12.75 -11.33
CA ASN A 325 16.71 13.47 -12.00
C ASN A 325 16.25 14.72 -11.23
N PHE A 326 16.90 15.06 -10.11
CA PHE A 326 16.62 16.30 -9.38
C PHE A 326 16.92 17.55 -10.22
N ASP A 327 16.32 18.68 -9.83
CA ASP A 327 16.45 20.01 -10.45
C ASP A 327 15.85 20.14 -11.86
N ARG A 328 15.07 19.16 -12.31
CA ARG A 328 14.38 19.16 -13.62
C ARG A 328 12.97 19.75 -13.59
N GLY A 329 12.62 20.50 -12.55
CA GLY A 329 11.30 21.15 -12.42
C GLY A 329 10.15 20.24 -11.95
N LEU A 330 10.43 18.98 -11.60
CA LEU A 330 9.44 18.02 -11.11
C LEU A 330 8.74 18.50 -9.83
N LYS A 331 9.50 19.05 -8.88
CA LYS A 331 8.97 19.67 -7.65
C LYS A 331 7.93 20.75 -7.94
N ASN A 332 8.17 21.61 -8.93
CA ASN A 332 7.26 22.69 -9.30
C ASN A 332 5.97 22.17 -9.95
N ALA A 333 6.09 21.18 -10.84
CA ALA A 333 4.94 20.55 -11.50
C ALA A 333 4.01 19.85 -10.50
N ILE A 334 4.58 19.10 -9.54
CA ILE A 334 3.81 18.43 -8.48
C ILE A 334 3.20 19.46 -7.51
N GLY A 335 3.97 20.50 -7.15
CA GLY A 335 3.54 21.55 -6.23
C GLY A 335 2.36 22.37 -6.75
N ARG A 336 2.30 22.63 -8.06
CA ARG A 336 1.24 23.42 -8.70
C ARG A 336 -0.16 22.85 -8.42
N HIS A 337 -0.37 21.56 -8.62
CA HIS A 337 -1.68 20.93 -8.38
C HIS A 337 -2.08 20.91 -6.90
N SER A 338 -1.11 20.77 -5.99
CA SER A 338 -1.39 20.83 -4.56
C SER A 338 -1.88 22.23 -4.15
N ARG A 339 -1.28 23.28 -4.73
CA ARG A 339 -1.70 24.69 -4.55
C ARG A 339 -3.08 24.95 -5.14
N GLU A 340 -3.36 24.49 -6.35
CA GLU A 340 -4.70 24.61 -6.97
C GLU A 340 -5.79 23.96 -6.11
N LYS A 341 -5.54 22.77 -5.55
CA LYS A 341 -6.47 22.08 -4.65
C LYS A 341 -6.65 22.82 -3.31
N GLN A 342 -5.57 23.41 -2.78
CA GLN A 342 -5.64 24.23 -1.57
C GLN A 342 -6.45 25.51 -1.80
N MET A 343 -6.26 26.19 -2.94
CA MET A 343 -7.03 27.37 -3.33
C MET A 343 -8.52 27.04 -3.48
N ALA A 344 -8.86 25.94 -4.16
CA ALA A 344 -10.25 25.50 -4.30
C ALA A 344 -10.90 25.20 -2.92
N ARG A 345 -10.15 24.59 -2.00
CA ARG A 345 -10.61 24.35 -0.62
C ARG A 345 -10.81 25.64 0.17
N GLN A 346 -9.91 26.62 0.02
CA GLN A 346 -10.03 27.93 0.65
C GLN A 346 -11.27 28.69 0.13
N GLN A 347 -11.66 28.47 -1.12
CA GLN A 347 -12.86 29.01 -1.73
C GLN A 347 -14.16 28.26 -1.35
N GLY A 348 -14.10 27.29 -0.43
CA GLY A 348 -15.26 26.51 0.02
C GLY A 348 -15.78 25.48 -1.00
N LEU A 349 -15.09 25.27 -2.11
CA LEU A 349 -15.48 24.31 -3.15
C LEU A 349 -15.17 22.88 -2.67
N ILE A 350 -16.16 21.99 -2.76
CA ILE A 350 -15.94 20.57 -2.54
C ILE A 350 -15.23 20.02 -3.77
N VAL A 351 -13.97 19.61 -3.64
CA VAL A 351 -13.24 18.98 -4.74
C VAL A 351 -13.58 17.49 -4.79
N GLY A 352 -14.16 17.04 -5.89
CA GLY A 352 -14.54 15.64 -6.10
C GLY A 352 -13.36 14.71 -6.35
N TYR A 353 -13.65 13.42 -6.40
CA TYR A 353 -12.69 12.35 -6.72
C TYR A 353 -11.89 12.61 -8.01
N ASP A 354 -12.44 13.37 -8.96
CA ASP A 354 -11.78 13.75 -10.20
C ASP A 354 -10.84 14.96 -10.12
N GLY A 355 -10.69 15.54 -8.93
CA GLY A 355 -9.91 16.75 -8.73
C GLY A 355 -10.59 18.00 -9.25
N LYS A 356 -11.82 17.90 -9.76
CA LYS A 356 -12.63 19.05 -10.17
C LYS A 356 -13.46 19.52 -8.98
N ALA A 357 -13.76 20.81 -8.93
CA ALA A 357 -14.78 21.31 -8.01
C ALA A 357 -16.12 20.65 -8.38
N LEU A 358 -16.73 19.95 -7.43
CA LEU A 358 -18.10 19.48 -7.52
C LEU A 358 -18.97 20.72 -7.43
N THR A 359 -19.57 21.10 -8.56
CA THR A 359 -20.66 22.07 -8.52
C THR A 359 -21.83 21.45 -7.74
N PRO A 360 -22.53 22.22 -6.90
CA PRO A 360 -23.81 21.75 -6.36
C PRO A 360 -24.70 21.36 -7.56
N LEU A 361 -25.47 20.29 -7.41
CA LEU A 361 -26.49 19.89 -8.39
C LEU A 361 -27.54 21.01 -8.46
N GLY A 362 -27.28 22.00 -9.30
CA GLY A 362 -28.24 22.99 -9.75
C GLY A 362 -28.65 22.64 -11.17
N ASP A 363 -29.96 22.62 -11.40
CA ASP A 363 -30.63 22.24 -12.64
C ASP A 363 -29.89 22.62 -13.93
N GLY A 364 -29.61 21.60 -14.75
CA GLY A 364 -29.70 21.65 -16.21
C GLY A 364 -28.95 22.70 -17.03
N SER A 365 -28.15 23.60 -16.45
CA SER A 365 -27.63 24.76 -17.20
C SER A 365 -26.14 25.01 -16.99
N THR A 366 -25.44 24.93 -18.12
CA THR A 366 -24.13 25.48 -18.48
C THR A 366 -22.90 25.04 -17.68
N SER A 367 -22.04 24.33 -18.41
CA SER A 367 -20.61 24.20 -18.10
C SER A 367 -20.01 25.59 -18.01
N VAL A 368 -19.70 26.07 -16.80
CA VAL A 368 -18.91 27.29 -16.62
C VAL A 368 -17.48 26.94 -17.00
N LEU A 369 -17.18 27.12 -18.28
CA LEU A 369 -15.85 27.10 -18.83
C LEU A 369 -15.11 28.28 -18.19
N HIS A 370 -14.20 28.00 -17.24
CA HIS A 370 -13.26 29.01 -16.76
C HIS A 370 -12.42 29.47 -17.95
N LEU A 371 -12.86 30.55 -18.60
CA LEU A 371 -12.04 31.30 -19.55
C LEU A 371 -10.83 31.79 -18.77
N GLN A 372 -9.66 31.23 -19.07
CA GLN A 372 -8.40 31.81 -18.65
C GLN A 372 -8.34 33.26 -19.19
N PRO A 373 -7.79 34.22 -18.42
CA PRO A 373 -7.52 35.53 -18.97
C PRO A 373 -6.53 35.34 -20.11
N ARG A 374 -6.93 35.69 -21.34
CA ARG A 374 -5.94 35.90 -22.41
C ARG A 374 -5.03 37.03 -21.93
N LEU A 375 -3.73 36.74 -21.80
CA LEU A 375 -2.73 37.79 -21.84
C LEU A 375 -2.93 38.53 -23.17
N SER A 376 -3.39 39.77 -23.12
CA SER A 376 -3.19 40.72 -24.20
C SER A 376 -1.69 40.96 -24.28
N ILE A 377 -1.06 40.41 -25.31
CA ILE A 377 0.20 40.95 -25.80
C ILE A 377 -0.22 42.03 -26.77
N ASP A 378 0.09 43.27 -26.39
CA ASP A 378 0.13 44.53 -27.16
C ASP A 378 -0.90 44.78 -28.27
#